data_AF-A0A0H3AUU0-F1
#
_entry.id   AF-A0A0H3AUU0-F1
#
_cell.length_a   1.000
_cell.length_b   1.000
_cell.length_c   1.000
_cell.angle_alpha   90.00
_cell.angle_beta   90.00
_cell.angle_gamma   90.00
#
_symmetry.space_group_name_H-M   'P 1'
#
loop_
_entity.id
_entity.type
_entity.pdbx_description
1 polymer ?
#
loop_
_entity_poly.entity_id
_entity_poly.type
_entity_poly.pdbx_seq_one_letter_code
_entity_poly.pdbx_strand_id
1 'polypeptide(L)'
;MTDLRDQNSDMIVVLPLGAHEQHGPHLPFETDTIIVEGIVARVSDALPADLNVNFLPAQPVGYSIEHMDTKGTQSLAFAEAVNQWIAIGENLHAGGIRKLVMLNAHGGNSPLMTIVATELRTRLDMLAVATSWTRFGLPEGLITPEEKALDIHGGFIETSVMLALRPDLVDMAKARNFPNAQSQFAEEFKYLRAYGPHAFGWKMHDLNPDGVAGNAIAASAQAGEKLLAHAVSGFIDLLRDVDRFELARFNPKVMA
;
A
#
# COMPACT_ATOMS: atom_id res chain seq x y z
N MET A 1 39.42 1.17 -6.46
CA MET A 1 38.54 0.74 -5.35
C MET A 1 37.49 1.82 -5.25
N THR A 2 36.44 1.71 -6.07
CA THR A 2 35.30 2.64 -6.06
C THR A 2 34.69 2.56 -4.65
N ASP A 3 34.47 3.69 -3.99
CA ASP A 3 33.90 3.72 -2.65
C ASP A 3 32.56 2.96 -2.70
N LEU A 4 32.33 2.01 -1.78
CA LEU A 4 31.07 1.26 -1.68
C LEU A 4 29.86 2.22 -1.57
N ARG A 5 30.11 3.45 -1.11
CA ARG A 5 29.11 4.53 -1.07
C ARG A 5 28.67 5.03 -2.44
N ASP A 6 29.54 5.03 -3.45
CA ASP A 6 29.17 5.42 -4.82
C ASP A 6 28.38 4.30 -5.52
N GLN A 7 28.68 3.03 -5.23
CA GLN A 7 27.98 1.86 -5.78
C GLN A 7 26.57 1.64 -5.22
N ASN A 8 26.22 2.29 -4.10
CA ASN A 8 24.90 2.19 -3.48
C ASN A 8 23.97 3.34 -3.88
N SER A 9 24.47 4.34 -4.62
CA SER A 9 23.72 5.55 -4.95
C SER A 9 22.63 5.32 -6.01
N ASP A 10 22.82 4.31 -6.86
CA ASP A 10 21.87 3.85 -7.89
C ASP A 10 20.84 2.86 -7.35
N MET A 11 21.18 2.13 -6.27
CA MET A 11 20.30 1.15 -5.63
C MET A 11 18.99 1.78 -5.12
N ILE A 12 17.88 1.11 -5.44
CA ILE A 12 16.56 1.40 -4.91
C ILE A 12 16.27 0.42 -3.78
N VAL A 13 15.96 0.94 -2.59
CA VAL A 13 15.47 0.11 -1.50
C VAL A 13 13.95 0.24 -1.40
N VAL A 14 13.25 -0.89 -1.33
CA VAL A 14 11.80 -0.94 -1.16
C VAL A 14 11.48 -1.33 0.29
N LEU A 15 10.65 -0.55 0.96
CA LEU A 15 10.08 -0.85 2.28
C LEU A 15 8.61 -1.28 2.11
N PRO A 16 8.30 -2.59 2.23
CA PRO A 16 6.93 -3.07 2.17
C PRO A 16 6.20 -2.80 3.50
N LEU A 17 4.99 -2.26 3.41
CA LEU A 17 4.17 -1.90 4.57
C LEU A 17 2.80 -2.60 4.49
N GLY A 18 2.54 -3.48 5.46
CA GLY A 18 1.24 -4.08 5.69
C GLY A 18 0.54 -3.46 6.90
N ALA A 19 -0.37 -4.23 7.48
CA ALA A 19 -1.05 -3.97 8.74
C ALA A 19 -1.53 -5.27 9.38
N HIS A 20 -1.99 -5.15 10.63
CA HIS A 20 -2.60 -6.23 11.40
C HIS A 20 -3.97 -5.79 11.89
N GLU A 21 -4.99 -6.03 11.09
CA GLU A 21 -6.34 -5.51 11.31
C GLU A 21 -7.40 -6.45 10.76
N GLN A 22 -8.59 -6.38 11.36
CA GLN A 22 -9.69 -7.23 10.92
C GLN A 22 -10.06 -6.95 9.45
N HIS A 23 -10.36 -8.01 8.70
CA HIS A 23 -10.90 -7.97 7.34
C HIS A 23 -12.18 -8.79 7.28
N GLY A 24 -13.00 -8.65 8.33
CA GLY A 24 -14.24 -9.38 8.53
C GLY A 24 -14.08 -10.84 8.89
N PRO A 25 -15.17 -11.62 8.71
CA PRO A 25 -15.21 -13.00 9.17
C PRO A 25 -14.47 -13.98 8.23
N HIS A 26 -14.17 -13.58 6.98
CA HIS A 26 -13.66 -14.47 5.93
C HIS A 26 -12.17 -14.31 5.63
N LEU A 27 -11.52 -13.22 6.05
CA LEU A 27 -10.10 -12.96 5.82
C LEU A 27 -9.31 -12.84 7.13
N PRO A 28 -8.00 -13.18 7.12
CA PRO A 28 -7.13 -13.09 8.29
C PRO A 28 -6.72 -11.64 8.62
N PHE A 29 -6.20 -11.42 9.83
CA PHE A 29 -5.71 -10.11 10.25
C PHE A 29 -4.49 -9.63 9.44
N GLU A 30 -3.74 -10.58 8.90
CA GLU A 30 -2.51 -10.37 8.15
C GLU A 30 -2.74 -10.09 6.66
N THR A 31 -3.99 -9.88 6.23
CA THR A 31 -4.36 -9.68 4.81
C THR A 31 -3.43 -8.69 4.10
N ASP A 32 -3.25 -7.49 4.64
CA ASP A 32 -2.39 -6.48 4.05
C ASP A 32 -0.92 -6.89 3.95
N THR A 33 -0.42 -7.58 4.99
CA THR A 33 0.95 -8.09 5.00
C THR A 33 1.15 -9.18 3.95
N ILE A 34 0.19 -10.11 3.84
CA ILE A 34 0.22 -11.18 2.83
C ILE A 34 0.14 -10.60 1.42
N ILE A 35 -0.69 -9.59 1.20
CA ILE A 35 -0.81 -8.90 -0.09
C ILE A 35 0.53 -8.24 -0.47
N VAL A 36 1.12 -7.45 0.42
CA VAL A 36 2.36 -6.72 0.10
C VAL A 36 3.53 -7.69 -0.13
N GLU A 37 3.62 -8.76 0.66
CA GLU A 37 4.62 -9.82 0.47
C GLU A 37 4.43 -10.56 -0.85
N GLY A 38 3.18 -10.89 -1.21
CA GLY A 38 2.85 -11.52 -2.48
C GLY A 38 3.22 -10.67 -3.70
N ILE A 39 3.03 -9.35 -3.61
CA ILE A 39 3.47 -8.42 -4.65
C ILE A 39 5.00 -8.37 -4.71
N VAL A 40 5.67 -8.21 -3.57
CA VAL A 40 7.15 -8.18 -3.51
C VAL A 40 7.76 -9.43 -4.11
N ALA A 41 7.23 -10.61 -3.80
CA ALA A 41 7.71 -11.87 -4.37
C ALA A 41 7.59 -11.88 -5.90
N ARG A 42 6.42 -11.51 -6.44
CA ARG A 42 6.18 -11.49 -7.90
C ARG A 42 6.99 -10.42 -8.62
N VAL A 43 7.18 -9.25 -8.00
CA VAL A 43 8.06 -8.20 -8.54
C VAL A 43 9.50 -8.71 -8.55
N SER A 44 9.95 -9.38 -7.48
CA SER A 44 11.32 -9.93 -7.40
C SER A 44 11.56 -10.96 -8.50
N ASP A 45 10.59 -11.84 -8.77
CA ASP A 45 10.68 -12.83 -9.85
C ASP A 45 10.67 -12.20 -11.25
N ALA A 46 9.96 -11.08 -11.42
CA ALA A 46 9.83 -10.37 -12.69
C ALA A 46 10.80 -9.19 -12.86
N LEU A 47 11.71 -8.98 -11.90
CA LEU A 47 12.56 -7.79 -11.86
C LEU A 47 13.54 -7.78 -13.05
N PRO A 48 13.54 -6.72 -13.88
CA PRO A 48 14.54 -6.56 -14.93
C PRO A 48 15.97 -6.57 -14.37
N ALA A 49 16.88 -7.28 -15.02
CA ALA A 49 18.26 -7.48 -14.55
C ALA A 49 19.09 -6.18 -14.49
N ASP A 50 18.64 -5.12 -15.16
CA ASP A 50 19.24 -3.80 -15.15
C ASP A 50 18.80 -2.93 -13.96
N LEU A 51 17.76 -3.32 -13.22
CA LEU A 51 17.32 -2.60 -12.02
C LEU A 51 18.01 -3.15 -10.76
N ASN A 52 18.76 -2.30 -10.08
CA ASN A 52 19.38 -2.61 -8.79
C ASN A 52 18.39 -2.33 -7.64
N VAL A 53 17.56 -3.32 -7.30
CA VAL A 53 16.51 -3.18 -6.28
C VAL A 53 16.72 -4.18 -5.13
N ASN A 54 16.62 -3.69 -3.90
CA ASN A 54 16.62 -4.52 -2.70
C ASN A 54 15.32 -4.32 -1.90
N PHE A 55 14.71 -5.42 -1.47
CA PHE A 55 13.48 -5.40 -0.68
C PHE A 55 13.79 -5.63 0.80
N LEU A 56 13.31 -4.75 1.67
CA LEU A 56 13.33 -4.97 3.11
C LEU A 56 12.21 -5.95 3.51
N PRO A 57 12.31 -6.59 4.70
CA PRO A 57 11.19 -7.34 5.24
C PRO A 57 9.94 -6.46 5.39
N ALA A 58 8.78 -7.03 5.08
CA ALA A 58 7.50 -6.35 5.25
C ALA A 58 7.30 -5.97 6.72
N GLN A 59 6.77 -4.77 6.96
CA GLN A 59 6.35 -4.35 8.29
C GLN A 59 4.91 -4.87 8.53
N PRO A 60 4.71 -5.81 9.47
CA PRO A 60 3.42 -6.47 9.64
C PRO A 60 2.42 -5.64 10.45
N VAL A 61 2.89 -4.63 11.18
CA VAL A 61 2.07 -3.72 11.98
C VAL A 61 2.38 -2.29 11.53
N GLY A 62 1.36 -1.61 11.01
CA GLY A 62 1.41 -0.23 10.56
C GLY A 62 0.59 0.68 11.46
N TYR A 63 0.04 1.75 10.88
CA TYR A 63 -0.90 2.66 11.53
C TYR A 63 -2.32 2.36 11.04
N SER A 64 -3.14 1.81 11.93
CA SER A 64 -4.48 1.25 11.66
C SER A 64 -5.49 1.69 12.75
N ILE A 65 -5.40 2.94 13.21
CA ILE A 65 -6.21 3.43 14.34
C ILE A 65 -7.72 3.34 14.07
N GLU A 66 -8.12 3.45 12.81
CA GLU A 66 -9.49 3.39 12.32
C GLU A 66 -10.11 1.98 12.46
N HIS A 67 -9.28 0.94 12.69
CA HIS A 67 -9.72 -0.45 12.92
C HIS A 67 -9.70 -0.87 14.40
N MET A 68 -9.37 0.04 15.33
CA MET A 68 -9.17 -0.27 16.75
C MET A 68 -10.45 -0.61 17.54
N ASP A 69 -11.64 -0.40 16.95
CA ASP A 69 -12.90 -0.84 17.54
C ASP A 69 -13.05 -2.38 17.55
N THR A 70 -12.19 -3.11 16.82
CA THR A 70 -12.16 -4.57 16.83
C THR A 70 -11.01 -5.13 17.67
N LYS A 71 -11.36 -6.04 18.59
CA LYS A 71 -10.37 -6.77 19.40
C LYS A 71 -9.50 -7.64 18.51
N GLY A 72 -8.18 -7.51 18.67
CA GLY A 72 -7.18 -8.25 17.89
C GLY A 72 -6.36 -7.33 16.99
N THR A 73 -6.93 -6.20 16.56
CA THR A 73 -6.21 -5.19 15.75
C THR A 73 -4.99 -4.69 16.53
N GLN A 74 -3.86 -4.57 15.83
CA GLN A 74 -2.64 -3.98 16.35
C GLN A 74 -2.28 -2.78 15.48
N SER A 75 -1.99 -1.65 16.12
CA SER A 75 -1.61 -0.42 15.45
C SER A 75 -0.45 0.22 16.19
N LEU A 76 0.54 0.69 15.44
CA LEU A 76 1.51 1.65 15.94
C LEU A 76 0.80 2.97 16.26
N ALA A 77 1.35 3.73 17.20
CA ALA A 77 0.94 5.12 17.37
C ALA A 77 1.44 5.97 16.18
N PHE A 78 0.76 7.09 15.88
CA PHE A 78 1.15 8.00 14.80
C PHE A 78 2.64 8.37 14.83
N ALA A 79 3.14 8.82 15.98
CA ALA A 79 4.53 9.24 16.12
C ALA A 79 5.51 8.06 16.01
N GLU A 80 5.11 6.88 16.45
CA GLU A 80 5.93 5.67 16.37
C GLU A 80 6.12 5.25 14.91
N ALA A 81 5.04 5.13 14.14
CA ALA A 81 5.09 4.77 12.72
C ALA A 81 5.95 5.76 11.91
N VAL A 82 5.70 7.07 12.07
CA VAL A 82 6.45 8.12 11.36
C VAL A 82 7.93 8.07 11.72
N ASN A 83 8.27 8.05 13.02
CA ASN A 83 9.67 8.06 13.46
C ASN A 83 10.40 6.77 13.06
N GLN A 84 9.74 5.62 13.12
CA GLN A 84 10.33 4.34 12.72
C GLN A 84 10.68 4.33 11.23
N TRP A 85 9.77 4.75 10.35
CA TRP A 85 10.05 4.76 8.91
C TRP A 85 11.07 5.82 8.50
N ILE A 86 11.10 6.98 9.18
CA ILE A 86 12.18 7.96 9.02
C ILE A 86 13.52 7.37 9.45
N ALA A 87 13.60 6.71 10.61
CA ALA A 87 14.83 6.09 11.09
C ALA A 87 15.35 5.01 10.14
N ILE A 88 14.46 4.24 9.50
CA ILE A 88 14.84 3.31 8.42
C ILE A 88 15.51 4.07 7.27
N GLY A 89 14.88 5.15 6.78
CA GLY A 89 15.47 5.98 5.72
C GLY A 89 16.81 6.61 6.11
N GLU A 90 16.95 7.12 7.34
CA GLU A 90 18.21 7.66 7.89
C GLU A 90 19.32 6.61 7.92
N ASN A 91 19.01 5.38 8.36
CA ASN A 91 19.96 4.27 8.39
C ASN A 91 20.40 3.85 6.98
N LEU A 92 19.45 3.74 6.03
CA LEU A 92 19.76 3.45 4.64
C LEU A 92 20.64 4.54 4.03
N HIS A 93 20.31 5.81 4.30
CA HIS A 93 21.07 6.96 3.82
C HIS A 93 22.51 6.98 4.34
N ALA A 94 22.72 6.67 5.63
CA ALA A 94 24.05 6.52 6.22
C ALA A 94 24.88 5.43 5.52
N GLY A 95 24.22 4.39 5.01
CA GLY A 95 24.81 3.31 4.20
C GLY A 95 25.07 3.66 2.72
N GLY A 96 24.77 4.88 2.27
CA GLY A 96 24.98 5.31 0.89
C GLY A 96 23.75 5.21 -0.02
N ILE A 97 22.64 4.64 0.45
CA ILE A 97 21.39 4.56 -0.33
C ILE A 97 20.79 5.96 -0.47
N ARG A 98 20.27 6.28 -1.65
CA ARG A 98 19.65 7.59 -1.92
C ARG A 98 18.22 7.52 -2.42
N LYS A 99 17.71 6.32 -2.69
CA LYS A 99 16.37 6.07 -3.24
C LYS A 99 15.62 5.06 -2.36
N LEU A 100 14.48 5.48 -1.82
CA LEU A 100 13.59 4.64 -1.00
C LEU A 100 12.19 4.67 -1.59
N VAL A 101 11.58 3.50 -1.77
CA VAL A 101 10.18 3.36 -2.16
C VAL A 101 9.43 2.64 -1.04
N MET A 102 8.44 3.32 -0.44
CA MET A 102 7.51 2.68 0.49
C MET A 102 6.35 2.10 -0.33
N LEU A 103 6.25 0.76 -0.37
CA LEU A 103 5.18 0.02 -1.05
C LEU A 103 4.16 -0.44 -0.02
N ASN A 104 2.96 0.10 -0.09
CA ASN A 104 1.95 -0.11 0.95
C ASN A 104 0.74 -0.92 0.47
N ALA A 105 0.20 -1.74 1.38
CA ALA A 105 -1.05 -2.48 1.21
C ALA A 105 -2.23 -1.92 2.01
N HIS A 106 -1.97 -1.11 3.05
CA HIS A 106 -2.98 -0.71 4.03
C HIS A 106 -3.39 0.77 3.93
N GLY A 107 -4.69 1.09 3.97
CA GLY A 107 -5.20 2.46 3.85
C GLY A 107 -4.60 3.47 4.83
N GLY A 108 -4.58 3.15 6.13
CA GLY A 108 -4.18 4.05 7.22
C GLY A 108 -2.72 4.50 7.17
N ASN A 109 -1.82 3.72 6.57
CA ASN A 109 -0.42 4.10 6.38
C ASN A 109 -0.25 5.27 5.38
N SER A 110 -1.17 5.42 4.42
CA SER A 110 -0.98 6.28 3.23
C SER A 110 -0.70 7.76 3.54
N PRO A 111 -1.42 8.43 4.47
CA PRO A 111 -1.13 9.82 4.81
C PRO A 111 0.25 9.98 5.46
N LEU A 112 0.63 9.04 6.33
CA LEU A 112 1.89 9.08 7.09
C LEU A 112 3.09 8.89 6.15
N MET A 113 3.00 8.02 5.15
CA MET A 113 4.06 7.83 4.16
C MET A 113 4.39 9.11 3.38
N THR A 114 3.40 9.96 3.12
CA THR A 114 3.64 11.26 2.45
C THR A 114 4.45 12.21 3.34
N ILE A 115 4.17 12.21 4.65
CA ILE A 115 4.95 12.95 5.65
C ILE A 115 6.38 12.42 5.68
N VAL A 116 6.56 11.11 5.81
CA VAL A 116 7.88 10.45 5.84
C VAL A 116 8.70 10.75 4.59
N ALA A 117 8.09 10.67 3.41
CA ALA A 117 8.78 10.98 2.16
C ALA A 117 9.31 12.42 2.12
N THR A 118 8.51 13.37 2.61
CA THR A 118 8.90 14.79 2.67
C THR A 118 10.00 15.02 3.71
N GLU A 119 9.89 14.42 4.89
CA GLU A 119 10.90 14.49 5.95
C GLU A 119 12.26 13.95 5.46
N LEU A 120 12.28 12.78 4.81
CA LEU A 120 13.51 12.20 4.26
C LEU A 120 14.11 13.08 3.14
N ARG A 121 13.26 13.67 2.29
CA ARG A 121 13.72 14.60 1.26
C ARG A 121 14.35 15.86 1.88
N THR A 122 13.72 16.45 2.89
CA THR A 122 14.21 17.67 3.54
C THR A 122 15.44 17.45 4.41
N ARG A 123 15.53 16.30 5.11
CA ARG A 123 16.62 16.02 6.05
C ARG A 123 17.87 15.45 5.37
N LEU A 124 17.69 14.65 4.32
CA LEU A 124 18.75 13.79 3.78
C LEU A 124 18.96 13.96 2.27
N ASP A 125 18.24 14.87 1.63
CA ASP A 125 18.19 14.97 0.18
C ASP A 125 17.81 13.66 -0.54
N MET A 126 17.14 12.74 0.14
CA MET A 126 16.79 11.43 -0.39
C MET A 126 15.61 11.51 -1.36
N LEU A 127 15.61 10.70 -2.43
CA LEU A 127 14.39 10.43 -3.21
C LEU A 127 13.58 9.37 -2.47
N ALA A 128 12.63 9.81 -1.67
CA ALA A 128 11.65 8.94 -1.03
C ALA A 128 10.32 9.00 -1.78
N VAL A 129 9.75 7.84 -2.11
CA VAL A 129 8.51 7.70 -2.85
C VAL A 129 7.50 6.91 -2.04
N ALA A 130 6.30 7.47 -1.85
CA ALA A 130 5.18 6.80 -1.21
C ALA A 130 4.22 6.27 -2.28
N THR A 131 4.01 4.96 -2.33
CA THR A 131 3.01 4.35 -3.22
C THR A 131 2.20 3.26 -2.51
N SER A 132 1.13 2.80 -3.14
CA SER A 132 0.36 1.64 -2.68
C SER A 132 0.00 0.80 -3.88
N TRP A 133 -0.17 -0.50 -3.70
CA TRP A 133 -0.38 -1.43 -4.82
C TRP A 133 -1.61 -1.10 -5.68
N THR A 134 -2.62 -0.45 -5.09
CA THR A 134 -3.83 0.01 -5.78
C THR A 134 -3.67 1.34 -6.53
N ARG A 135 -2.56 2.08 -6.35
CA ARG A 135 -2.34 3.40 -7.00
C ARG A 135 -2.03 3.30 -8.49
N PHE A 136 -1.79 2.09 -9.01
CA PHE A 136 -1.59 1.82 -10.44
C PHE A 136 -2.91 1.65 -11.21
N GLY A 137 -4.05 1.84 -10.54
CA GLY A 137 -5.37 1.57 -11.10
C GLY A 137 -5.73 0.10 -11.04
N LEU A 138 -6.75 -0.29 -11.80
CA LEU A 138 -7.26 -1.66 -11.85
C LEU A 138 -7.36 -2.11 -13.32
N PRO A 139 -7.32 -3.43 -13.58
CA PRO A 139 -7.64 -3.97 -14.89
C PRO A 139 -9.01 -3.51 -15.37
N GLU A 140 -9.10 -3.12 -16.64
CA GLU A 140 -10.37 -2.67 -17.25
C GLU A 140 -11.44 -3.76 -17.18
N GLY A 141 -12.67 -3.35 -16.88
CA GLY A 141 -13.85 -4.23 -16.87
C GLY A 141 -13.90 -5.23 -15.71
N LEU A 142 -12.97 -5.17 -14.75
CA LEU A 142 -12.97 -6.09 -13.61
C LEU A 142 -13.96 -5.68 -12.51
N ILE A 143 -14.12 -4.39 -12.29
CA ILE A 143 -15.05 -3.78 -11.33
C ILE A 143 -15.48 -2.42 -11.88
N THR A 144 -16.75 -2.06 -11.70
CA THR A 144 -17.23 -0.74 -12.11
C THR A 144 -16.68 0.36 -11.19
N PRO A 145 -16.59 1.62 -11.65
CA PRO A 145 -16.20 2.74 -10.78
C PRO A 145 -17.08 2.88 -9.53
N GLU A 146 -18.38 2.64 -9.66
CA GLU A 146 -19.36 2.70 -8.58
C GLU A 146 -19.14 1.59 -7.55
N GLU A 147 -18.95 0.34 -7.99
CA GLU A 147 -18.62 -0.76 -7.10
C GLU A 147 -17.26 -0.54 -6.45
N LYS A 148 -16.27 -0.03 -7.19
CA LYS A 148 -14.94 0.27 -6.65
C LYS A 148 -14.99 1.33 -5.55
N ALA A 149 -15.85 2.34 -5.67
CA ALA A 149 -16.03 3.35 -4.63
C ALA A 149 -16.58 2.75 -3.32
N LEU A 150 -17.26 1.61 -3.40
CA LEU A 150 -17.82 0.90 -2.24
C LEU A 150 -16.93 -0.25 -1.74
N ASP A 151 -16.00 -0.73 -2.56
CA ASP A 151 -15.05 -1.81 -2.27
C ASP A 151 -13.80 -1.27 -1.54
N ILE A 152 -14.01 -0.91 -0.28
CA ILE A 152 -13.05 -0.17 0.55
C ILE A 152 -12.13 -1.10 1.32
N HIS A 153 -12.67 -2.17 1.91
CA HIS A 153 -11.98 -3.01 2.88
C HIS A 153 -12.56 -4.42 2.95
N GLY A 154 -11.75 -5.45 2.82
CA GLY A 154 -12.13 -6.88 2.82
C GLY A 154 -13.10 -7.27 1.71
N GLY A 155 -13.27 -6.42 0.70
CA GLY A 155 -14.24 -6.56 -0.38
C GLY A 155 -13.82 -7.51 -1.50
N PHE A 156 -14.38 -7.33 -2.69
CA PHE A 156 -14.07 -8.06 -3.90
C PHE A 156 -12.57 -8.08 -4.20
N ILE A 157 -11.89 -6.93 -4.09
CA ILE A 157 -10.50 -6.76 -4.52
C ILE A 157 -9.54 -7.54 -3.63
N GLU A 158 -9.56 -7.29 -2.33
CA GLU A 158 -8.65 -7.95 -1.38
C GLU A 158 -8.97 -9.43 -1.24
N THR A 159 -10.25 -9.79 -1.20
CA THR A 159 -10.65 -11.21 -1.16
C THR A 159 -10.18 -11.94 -2.41
N SER A 160 -10.27 -11.32 -3.60
CA SER A 160 -9.80 -11.94 -4.84
C SER A 160 -8.29 -12.16 -4.82
N VAL A 161 -7.53 -11.16 -4.38
CA VAL A 161 -6.06 -11.26 -4.24
C VAL A 161 -5.67 -12.31 -3.21
N MET A 162 -6.35 -12.37 -2.07
CA MET A 162 -6.12 -13.39 -1.06
C MET A 162 -6.43 -14.81 -1.56
N LEU A 163 -7.48 -14.99 -2.36
CA LEU A 163 -7.77 -16.26 -3.02
C LEU A 163 -6.68 -16.68 -4.02
N ALA A 164 -5.97 -15.73 -4.63
CA ALA A 164 -4.85 -16.01 -5.52
C ALA A 164 -3.55 -16.35 -4.76
N LEU A 165 -3.29 -15.66 -3.64
CA LEU A 165 -2.05 -15.80 -2.87
C LEU A 165 -2.12 -16.94 -1.83
N ARG A 166 -3.18 -16.97 -1.03
CA ARG A 166 -3.36 -17.83 0.15
C ARG A 166 -4.82 -18.27 0.27
N PRO A 167 -5.35 -19.03 -0.71
CA PRO A 167 -6.73 -19.52 -0.66
C PRO A 167 -7.02 -20.37 0.57
N ASP A 168 -6.00 -20.99 1.17
CA ASP A 168 -6.07 -21.75 2.42
C ASP A 168 -6.45 -20.91 3.64
N LEU A 169 -6.28 -19.58 3.57
CA LEU A 169 -6.62 -18.64 4.64
C LEU A 169 -7.95 -17.91 4.41
N VAL A 170 -8.63 -18.16 3.30
CA VAL A 170 -9.89 -17.49 2.96
C VAL A 170 -11.08 -18.41 3.24
N ASP A 171 -11.95 -18.01 4.16
CA ASP A 171 -13.18 -18.74 4.45
C ASP A 171 -14.35 -18.18 3.64
N MET A 172 -14.45 -18.59 2.38
CA MET A 172 -15.51 -18.11 1.47
C MET A 172 -16.93 -18.46 1.92
N ALA A 173 -17.12 -19.41 2.85
CA ALA A 173 -18.44 -19.66 3.43
C ALA A 173 -18.93 -18.50 4.32
N LYS A 174 -18.01 -17.63 4.76
CA LYS A 174 -18.30 -16.42 5.53
C LYS A 174 -18.29 -15.14 4.68
N ALA A 175 -17.86 -15.23 3.42
CA ALA A 175 -17.86 -14.10 2.50
C ALA A 175 -19.30 -13.69 2.16
N ARG A 176 -19.55 -12.38 2.16
CA ARG A 176 -20.87 -11.78 1.88
C ARG A 176 -20.70 -10.54 1.01
N ASN A 177 -21.82 -9.96 0.59
CA ASN A 177 -21.84 -8.58 0.14
C ASN A 177 -22.06 -7.68 1.36
N PHE A 178 -20.99 -7.04 1.84
CA PHE A 178 -21.03 -6.22 3.06
C PHE A 178 -21.43 -4.78 2.70
N PRO A 179 -22.54 -4.25 3.26
CA PRO A 179 -23.01 -2.91 2.93
C PRO A 179 -22.00 -1.86 3.39
N ASN A 180 -21.98 -0.71 2.72
CA ASN A 180 -21.05 0.38 3.01
C ASN A 180 -21.83 1.68 3.12
N ALA A 181 -21.77 2.35 4.27
CA ALA A 181 -22.45 3.63 4.50
C ALA A 181 -22.08 4.72 3.47
N GLN A 182 -20.94 4.57 2.76
CA GLN A 182 -20.55 5.47 1.70
C GLN A 182 -21.57 5.57 0.55
N SER A 183 -22.39 4.54 0.30
CA SER A 183 -23.48 4.64 -0.67
C SER A 183 -24.52 5.68 -0.23
N GLN A 184 -24.89 5.69 1.05
CA GLN A 184 -25.81 6.68 1.61
C GLN A 184 -25.20 8.08 1.59
N PHE A 185 -23.92 8.20 1.95
CA PHE A 185 -23.23 9.49 1.85
C PHE A 185 -23.22 10.01 0.41
N ALA A 186 -23.17 9.11 -0.58
CA ALA A 186 -23.22 9.45 -1.99
C ALA A 186 -24.55 10.06 -2.43
N GLU A 187 -25.64 9.59 -1.85
CA GLU A 187 -27.00 10.07 -2.11
C GLU A 187 -27.29 11.38 -1.37
N GLU A 188 -26.84 11.50 -0.12
CA GLU A 188 -27.20 12.62 0.77
C GLU A 188 -26.30 13.85 0.62
N PHE A 189 -25.01 13.64 0.36
CA PHE A 189 -24.02 14.72 0.33
C PHE A 189 -23.41 14.89 -1.05
N LYS A 190 -23.28 16.14 -1.49
CA LYS A 190 -22.68 16.48 -2.79
C LYS A 190 -21.20 16.10 -2.92
N TYR A 191 -20.42 16.25 -1.84
CA TYR A 191 -18.96 16.08 -1.88
C TYR A 191 -18.38 15.22 -0.75
N LEU A 192 -19.04 15.15 0.40
CA LEU A 192 -18.47 14.60 1.63
C LEU A 192 -18.43 13.07 1.61
N ARG A 193 -17.24 12.46 1.70
CA ARG A 193 -17.03 11.00 1.62
C ARG A 193 -15.97 10.55 2.63
N ALA A 194 -15.92 9.27 2.97
CA ALA A 194 -14.83 8.73 3.79
C ALA A 194 -13.49 8.68 3.03
N TYR A 195 -13.55 8.63 1.70
CA TYR A 195 -12.40 8.64 0.80
C TYR A 195 -12.63 9.56 -0.39
N GLY A 196 -11.53 9.96 -1.04
CA GLY A 196 -11.54 10.85 -2.20
C GLY A 196 -11.15 12.28 -1.85
N PRO A 197 -11.46 13.26 -2.72
CA PRO A 197 -10.84 14.59 -2.62
C PRO A 197 -11.27 15.41 -1.40
N HIS A 198 -12.44 15.12 -0.82
CA HIS A 198 -13.01 15.83 0.35
C HIS A 198 -13.33 14.82 1.46
N ALA A 199 -12.31 14.06 1.85
CA ALA A 199 -12.43 12.99 2.83
C ALA A 199 -12.60 13.53 4.27
N PHE A 200 -13.52 12.94 5.04
CA PHE A 200 -13.59 13.13 6.50
C PHE A 200 -12.87 12.00 7.25
N GLY A 201 -12.57 12.20 8.54
CA GLY A 201 -12.04 11.13 9.39
C GLY A 201 -13.14 10.16 9.81
N TRP A 202 -12.88 8.86 9.67
CA TRP A 202 -13.83 7.78 9.91
C TRP A 202 -13.13 6.61 10.64
N LYS A 203 -13.94 5.76 11.25
CA LYS A 203 -13.56 4.44 11.76
C LYS A 203 -14.22 3.38 10.90
N MET A 204 -13.64 2.18 10.82
CA MET A 204 -14.20 1.10 9.99
C MET A 204 -15.66 0.77 10.36
N HIS A 205 -15.99 0.83 11.65
CA HIS A 205 -17.36 0.63 12.13
C HIS A 205 -18.35 1.75 11.75
N ASP A 206 -17.87 2.94 11.38
CA ASP A 206 -18.72 4.01 10.84
C ASP A 206 -19.23 3.65 9.43
N LEU A 207 -18.49 2.82 8.68
CA LEU A 207 -18.86 2.38 7.33
C LEU A 207 -19.59 1.03 7.34
N ASN A 208 -19.15 0.11 8.20
CA ASN A 208 -19.78 -1.19 8.38
C ASN A 208 -19.47 -1.81 9.77
N PRO A 209 -20.48 -2.27 10.53
CA PRO A 209 -20.28 -2.80 11.88
C PRO A 209 -19.56 -4.15 11.96
N ASP A 210 -19.52 -4.93 10.87
CA ASP A 210 -18.73 -6.17 10.75
C ASP A 210 -17.27 -5.87 10.36
N GLY A 211 -16.94 -4.60 10.15
CA GLY A 211 -15.59 -4.18 9.80
C GLY A 211 -15.19 -4.41 8.35
N VAL A 212 -16.13 -4.71 7.45
CA VAL A 212 -15.86 -4.95 6.01
C VAL A 212 -16.77 -4.12 5.16
N ALA A 213 -16.25 -3.57 4.06
CA ALA A 213 -17.01 -2.77 3.11
C ALA A 213 -16.67 -3.20 1.69
N GLY A 214 -17.57 -3.96 1.07
CA GLY A 214 -17.41 -4.45 -0.31
C GLY A 214 -18.07 -5.81 -0.58
N ASN A 215 -18.05 -6.21 -1.85
CA ASN A 215 -18.74 -7.41 -2.32
C ASN A 215 -17.80 -8.63 -2.35
N ALA A 216 -17.45 -9.17 -1.18
CA ALA A 216 -16.51 -10.29 -1.06
C ALA A 216 -17.01 -11.59 -1.70
N ILE A 217 -18.33 -11.84 -1.75
CA ILE A 217 -18.87 -13.06 -2.34
C ILE A 217 -18.67 -13.13 -3.87
N ALA A 218 -18.44 -11.99 -4.54
CA ALA A 218 -18.13 -11.95 -5.96
C ALA A 218 -16.65 -12.26 -6.27
N ALA A 219 -15.80 -12.37 -5.25
CA ALA A 219 -14.36 -12.53 -5.40
C ALA A 219 -13.98 -13.86 -6.07
N SER A 220 -12.84 -13.84 -6.78
CA SER A 220 -12.27 -15.06 -7.38
C SER A 220 -10.74 -14.97 -7.46
N ALA A 221 -10.08 -16.13 -7.39
CA ALA A 221 -8.63 -16.21 -7.59
C ALA A 221 -8.21 -15.66 -8.97
N GLN A 222 -9.02 -15.88 -10.02
CA GLN A 222 -8.74 -15.35 -11.35
C GLN A 222 -8.74 -13.81 -11.38
N ALA A 223 -9.68 -13.16 -10.67
CA ALA A 223 -9.66 -11.71 -10.52
C ALA A 223 -8.42 -11.25 -9.74
N GLY A 224 -8.05 -11.99 -8.69
CA GLY A 224 -6.84 -11.74 -7.90
C GLY A 224 -5.57 -11.76 -8.73
N GLU A 225 -5.43 -12.76 -9.60
CA GLU A 225 -4.27 -12.86 -10.51
C GLU A 225 -4.17 -11.67 -11.46
N LYS A 226 -5.30 -11.20 -12.01
CA LYS A 226 -5.32 -10.00 -12.87
C LYS A 226 -4.92 -8.74 -12.09
N LEU A 227 -5.45 -8.59 -10.87
CA LEU A 227 -5.13 -7.46 -9.99
C LEU A 227 -3.64 -7.42 -9.64
N LEU A 228 -3.09 -8.57 -9.23
CA LEU A 228 -1.68 -8.71 -8.88
C LEU A 228 -0.77 -8.45 -10.10
N ALA A 229 -1.07 -9.03 -11.27
CA ALA A 229 -0.29 -8.78 -12.48
C ALA A 229 -0.26 -7.30 -12.87
N HIS A 230 -1.41 -6.61 -12.75
CA HIS A 230 -1.52 -5.17 -13.01
C HIS A 230 -0.70 -4.34 -12.02
N ALA A 231 -0.80 -4.64 -10.72
CA ALA A 231 -0.04 -3.94 -9.68
C ALA A 231 1.48 -4.18 -9.82
N VAL A 232 1.91 -5.42 -10.12
CA VAL A 232 3.31 -5.77 -10.37
C VAL A 232 3.87 -5.00 -11.56
N SER A 233 3.13 -4.96 -12.68
CA SER A 233 3.54 -4.20 -13.87
C SER A 233 3.71 -2.71 -13.55
N GLY A 234 2.70 -2.10 -12.93
CA GLY A 234 2.75 -0.68 -12.58
C GLY A 234 3.87 -0.34 -11.58
N PHE A 235 4.15 -1.26 -10.64
CA PHE A 235 5.25 -1.07 -9.69
C PHE A 235 6.62 -1.18 -10.35
N ILE A 236 6.82 -2.10 -11.30
CA ILE A 236 8.07 -2.17 -12.09
C ILE A 236 8.27 -0.89 -12.91
N ASP A 237 7.21 -0.35 -13.52
CA ASP A 237 7.29 0.93 -14.24
C ASP A 237 7.68 2.09 -13.29
N LEU A 238 7.12 2.12 -12.08
CA LEU A 238 7.55 3.09 -11.06
C LEU A 238 9.02 2.92 -10.67
N LEU A 239 9.51 1.68 -10.50
CA LEU A 239 10.91 1.43 -10.19
C LEU A 239 11.84 1.92 -11.32
N ARG A 240 11.43 1.81 -12.58
CA ARG A 240 12.16 2.40 -13.72
C ARG A 240 12.18 3.92 -13.69
N ASP A 241 11.08 4.56 -13.31
CA ASP A 241 11.05 6.02 -13.14
C ASP A 241 12.00 6.46 -12.03
N VAL A 242 12.00 5.75 -10.89
CA VAL A 242 12.89 6.01 -9.76
C VAL A 242 14.36 5.78 -10.13
N ASP A 243 14.66 4.73 -10.89
CA ASP A 243 16.00 4.44 -11.37
C ASP A 243 16.53 5.58 -12.26
N ARG A 244 15.73 5.99 -13.25
CA ARG A 244 16.06 7.07 -14.19
C ARG A 244 16.05 8.47 -13.58
N PHE A 245 15.50 8.63 -12.37
CA PHE A 245 15.45 9.93 -11.71
C PHE A 245 16.81 10.31 -11.14
N GLU A 246 17.48 11.24 -11.81
CA GLU A 246 18.72 11.85 -11.31
C GLU A 246 18.41 12.89 -10.22
N LEU A 247 18.96 12.71 -9.02
CA LEU A 247 18.79 13.64 -7.89
C LEU A 247 19.27 15.05 -8.19
N ALA A 248 20.23 15.21 -9.11
CA ALA A 248 20.69 16.50 -9.58
C ALA A 248 19.57 17.39 -10.15
N ARG A 249 18.44 16.80 -10.58
CA ARG A 249 17.24 17.53 -11.01
C ARG A 249 16.68 18.45 -9.93
N PHE A 250 16.89 18.16 -8.65
CA PHE A 250 16.47 19.05 -7.56
C PHE A 250 17.37 20.27 -7.37
N ASN A 251 18.54 20.32 -8.03
CA ASN A 251 19.41 21.48 -7.98
C ASN A 251 18.80 22.64 -8.78
N PRO A 252 18.52 23.81 -8.17
CA PRO A 252 17.92 24.94 -8.86
C PRO A 252 18.71 25.42 -10.09
N LYS A 253 20.03 25.19 -10.11
CA LYS A 253 20.91 25.55 -11.24
C LYS A 253 20.79 24.63 -12.46
N VAL A 254 20.20 23.44 -12.29
CA VAL A 254 19.96 22.46 -13.37
C VAL A 254 18.57 22.66 -13.99
N MET A 255 17.66 23.34 -13.29
CA MET A 255 16.29 23.65 -13.77
C MET A 255 16.20 24.95 -14.59
N ALA A 256 17.26 25.75 -14.67
CA ALA A 256 17.35 27.01 -15.42
C ALA A 256 18.11 26.82 -16.73
#